data_AF-A0A8J1UCZ4-F1
#
_entry.id   AF-A0A8J1UCZ4-F1
#
_cell.length_a   1.000
_cell.length_b   1.000
_cell.length_c   1.000
_cell.angle_alpha   90.00
_cell.angle_beta   90.00
_cell.angle_gamma   90.00
#
_symmetry.space_group_name_H-M   'P 1'
#
loop_
_entity.id
_entity.type
_entity.pdbx_description
1 polymer ?
#
loop_
_entity_poly.entity_id
_entity_poly.type
_entity_poly.pdbx_seq_one_letter_code
_entity_poly.pdbx_strand_id
1 'polypeptide(L)'
;MSGFSNDLSDEQTNALAIMREHLSDVSSNPLLDDDYLLRFLRGLLQCCQVKDLIWLNSYSVEKADVAVKAISKPYKGATFILDYRNLGMDMLSKPNLDLQYQLNSNDGIFANYYPEFVNKIILISNSTVMNILFKLYKAIAPKHTLSKIELVKDIKDLKRFIDEDQLIGYYGGTLVDQDGDPKFSSKITYPSKIPKSYYMAPSFADYELNSDYTKVDIERGQEITIEIEVNTIGFSIIWFVLSKEGELEIGINFKGESGEVETVEPMAEVHCHLCPESGSKICSKVGIYTVVIKNNALLKKKRVAYNVDVLKEDGHDVI
;
A
#
# COMPACT_ATOMS: atom_id res chain seq x y z
N MET A 1 -18.29 15.45 -17.40
CA MET A 1 -16.95 15.96 -17.75
C MET A 1 -16.22 14.81 -18.41
N SER A 2 -15.88 14.96 -19.69
CA SER A 2 -15.27 13.93 -20.55
C SER A 2 -13.88 13.56 -20.03
N GLY A 3 -13.64 12.28 -19.77
CA GLY A 3 -12.35 11.75 -19.31
C GLY A 3 -11.29 11.61 -20.41
N PHE A 4 -11.20 12.56 -21.34
CA PHE A 4 -10.15 12.57 -22.36
C PHE A 4 -8.95 13.43 -21.91
N SER A 5 -7.72 12.99 -22.20
CA SER A 5 -6.47 13.65 -21.78
C SER A 5 -6.27 15.09 -22.28
N ASN A 6 -7.14 15.56 -23.18
CA ASN A 6 -7.01 16.86 -23.83
C ASN A 6 -7.99 17.92 -23.26
N ASP A 7 -8.75 17.58 -22.21
CA ASP A 7 -9.75 18.45 -21.57
C ASP A 7 -9.34 18.92 -20.16
N LEU A 8 -8.04 18.88 -19.82
CA LEU A 8 -7.58 19.39 -18.54
C LEU A 8 -7.73 20.91 -18.48
N SER A 9 -8.27 21.44 -17.38
CA SER A 9 -8.19 22.87 -17.11
C SER A 9 -6.73 23.30 -16.95
N ASP A 10 -6.45 24.60 -17.09
CA ASP A 10 -5.10 25.13 -16.88
C ASP A 10 -4.56 24.79 -15.48
N GLU A 11 -5.45 24.78 -14.48
CA GLU A 11 -5.12 24.43 -13.10
C GLU A 11 -4.77 22.95 -12.93
N GLN A 12 -5.53 22.05 -13.57
CA GLN A 12 -5.24 20.60 -13.58
C GLN A 12 -3.98 20.26 -14.38
N THR A 13 -3.75 20.98 -15.49
CA THR A 13 -2.55 20.83 -16.32
C THR A 13 -1.31 21.23 -15.54
N ASN A 14 -1.38 22.36 -14.81
CA ASN A 14 -0.28 22.82 -13.97
C ASN A 14 -0.04 21.88 -12.78
N ALA A 15 -1.09 21.42 -12.10
CA ALA A 15 -0.97 20.43 -11.03
C ALA A 15 -0.34 19.11 -11.51
N LEU A 16 -0.74 18.62 -12.70
CA LEU A 16 -0.18 17.42 -13.30
C LEU A 16 1.29 17.63 -13.73
N ALA A 17 1.64 18.81 -14.25
CA ALA A 17 3.02 19.14 -14.61
C ALA A 17 3.93 19.20 -13.37
N ILE A 18 3.49 19.87 -12.31
CA ILE A 18 4.18 19.94 -11.02
C ILE A 18 4.34 18.54 -10.41
N MET A 19 3.28 17.72 -10.44
CA MET A 19 3.34 16.33 -9.97
C MET A 19 4.36 15.50 -10.75
N ARG A 20 4.42 15.65 -12.08
CA ARG A 20 5.38 14.94 -12.95
C ARG A 20 6.83 15.37 -12.69
N GLU A 21 7.07 16.66 -12.53
CA GLU A 21 8.39 17.20 -12.17
C GLU A 21 8.85 16.65 -10.82
N HIS A 22 7.97 16.67 -9.82
CA HIS A 22 8.25 16.15 -8.48
C HIS A 22 8.42 14.62 -8.41
N LEU A 23 7.73 13.85 -9.27
CA LEU A 23 7.93 12.40 -9.37
C LEU A 23 9.30 12.05 -9.99
N SER A 24 9.91 12.94 -10.76
CA SER A 24 11.25 12.70 -11.31
C SER A 24 12.32 12.64 -10.21
N ASP A 25 12.17 13.42 -9.14
CA ASP A 25 13.07 13.40 -7.97
C ASP A 25 12.96 12.09 -7.17
N VAL A 26 11.76 11.51 -7.12
CA VAL A 26 11.50 10.21 -6.47
C VAL A 26 12.15 9.06 -7.26
N SER A 27 12.41 9.20 -8.55
CA SER A 27 12.92 8.11 -9.40
C SER A 27 14.45 7.86 -9.32
N SER A 28 15.21 8.71 -8.62
CA SER A 28 16.68 8.78 -8.75
C SER A 28 17.51 8.27 -7.55
N ASN A 29 16.91 7.63 -6.54
CA ASN A 29 17.63 7.25 -5.31
C ASN A 29 18.01 5.75 -5.24
N PRO A 30 19.31 5.38 -5.12
CA PRO A 30 19.78 3.99 -5.20
C PRO A 30 19.59 3.12 -3.94
N LEU A 31 19.00 3.63 -2.85
CA LEU A 31 18.78 2.87 -1.61
C LEU A 31 17.37 2.25 -1.58
N LEU A 32 17.24 1.06 -2.16
CA LEU A 32 16.08 0.19 -1.98
C LEU A 32 16.29 -0.63 -0.69
N ASP A 33 15.53 -0.33 0.37
CA ASP A 33 15.40 -1.22 1.55
C ASP A 33 14.17 -2.12 1.41
N ASP A 34 14.11 -3.17 2.24
CA ASP A 34 13.14 -4.26 2.15
C ASP A 34 11.68 -3.87 2.50
N ASP A 35 11.38 -2.60 2.79
CA ASP A 35 10.04 -2.08 3.15
C ASP A 35 9.48 -1.11 2.09
N TYR A 36 9.94 -1.21 0.85
CA TYR A 36 9.87 -0.09 -0.08
C TYR A 36 8.51 0.15 -0.76
N LEU A 37 7.87 -0.89 -1.31
CA LEU A 37 6.59 -0.76 -2.03
C LEU A 37 5.48 -0.27 -1.08
N LEU A 38 5.63 -0.69 0.17
CA LEU A 38 4.87 -0.31 1.35
C LEU A 38 4.94 1.19 1.65
N ARG A 39 6.17 1.74 1.75
CA ARG A 39 6.42 3.17 2.01
C ARG A 39 5.99 4.05 0.85
N PHE A 40 6.10 3.54 -0.37
CA PHE A 40 5.63 4.24 -1.57
C PHE A 40 4.10 4.33 -1.63
N LEU A 41 3.37 3.22 -1.45
CA LEU A 41 1.90 3.24 -1.45
C LEU A 41 1.34 4.06 -0.28
N ARG A 42 1.96 3.99 0.90
CA ARG A 42 1.68 4.87 2.03
C ARG A 42 1.89 6.34 1.67
N GLY A 43 3.07 6.70 1.15
CA GLY A 43 3.35 8.07 0.76
C GLY A 43 2.41 8.56 -0.35
N LEU A 44 2.01 7.70 -1.29
CA LEU A 44 1.05 8.04 -2.34
C LEU A 44 -0.32 8.37 -1.77
N LEU A 45 -0.89 7.52 -0.91
CA LEU A 45 -2.15 7.80 -0.21
C LEU A 45 -2.06 9.00 0.75
N GLN A 46 -0.85 9.42 1.12
CA GLN A 46 -0.58 10.62 1.91
C GLN A 46 -0.37 11.88 1.06
N CYS A 47 -0.01 11.74 -0.22
CA CYS A 47 0.22 12.85 -1.14
C CYS A 47 -0.97 13.13 -2.05
N CYS A 48 -1.91 12.20 -2.19
CA CYS A 48 -3.05 12.36 -3.09
C CYS A 48 -4.26 11.53 -2.62
N GLN A 49 -5.45 11.91 -3.09
CA GLN A 49 -6.67 11.21 -2.73
C GLN A 49 -6.74 9.85 -3.45
N VAL A 50 -7.48 8.89 -2.90
CA VAL A 50 -7.72 7.57 -3.54
C VAL A 50 -8.16 7.72 -5.00
N LYS A 51 -8.99 8.74 -5.30
CA LYS A 51 -9.44 9.07 -6.65
C LYS A 51 -8.29 9.42 -7.61
N ASP A 52 -7.23 10.08 -7.12
CA ASP A 52 -6.11 10.52 -7.94
C ASP A 52 -5.21 9.33 -8.30
N LEU A 53 -5.06 8.37 -7.37
CA LEU A 53 -4.39 7.10 -7.64
C LEU A 53 -5.14 6.25 -8.63
N ILE A 54 -6.47 6.26 -8.54
CA ILE A 54 -7.36 5.70 -9.54
C ILE A 54 -7.08 6.31 -10.91
N TRP A 55 -7.05 7.65 -11.02
CA TRP A 55 -6.77 8.34 -12.27
C TRP A 55 -5.38 8.01 -12.84
N LEU A 56 -4.36 7.93 -11.98
CA LEU A 56 -3.01 7.55 -12.38
C LEU A 56 -2.95 6.13 -12.95
N ASN A 57 -3.65 5.18 -12.32
CA ASN A 57 -3.75 3.81 -12.81
C ASN A 57 -4.48 3.74 -14.16
N SER A 58 -5.61 4.43 -14.30
CA SER A 58 -6.34 4.51 -15.57
C SER A 58 -5.48 5.14 -16.67
N TYR A 59 -4.80 6.26 -16.38
CA TYR A 59 -3.89 6.91 -17.33
C TYR A 59 -2.76 5.98 -17.79
N SER A 60 -2.20 5.19 -16.88
CA SER A 60 -1.13 4.23 -17.20
C SER A 60 -1.63 3.12 -18.12
N VAL A 61 -2.86 2.62 -17.89
CA VAL A 61 -3.50 1.63 -18.78
C VAL A 61 -3.80 2.22 -20.15
N GLU A 62 -4.35 3.44 -20.23
CA GLU A 62 -4.61 4.12 -21.51
C GLU A 62 -3.31 4.34 -22.32
N LYS A 63 -2.26 4.82 -21.66
CA LYS A 63 -0.95 5.01 -22.29
C LYS A 63 -0.39 3.69 -22.82
N ALA A 64 -0.53 2.61 -22.06
CA ALA A 64 -0.12 1.27 -22.49
C ALA A 64 -0.97 0.78 -23.67
N ASP A 65 -2.28 0.95 -23.64
CA ASP A 65 -3.17 0.52 -24.71
C ASP A 65 -2.89 1.27 -26.02
N VAL A 66 -2.63 2.58 -25.97
CA VAL A 66 -2.19 3.38 -27.14
C VAL A 66 -0.86 2.85 -27.69
N ALA A 67 0.13 2.59 -26.82
CA ALA A 67 1.43 2.09 -27.24
C ALA A 67 1.33 0.71 -27.90
N VAL A 68 0.48 -0.17 -27.37
CA VAL A 68 0.29 -1.52 -27.92
C VAL A 68 -0.51 -1.47 -29.23
N LYS A 69 -1.54 -0.62 -29.36
CA LYS A 69 -2.27 -0.42 -30.63
C LYS A 69 -1.39 0.11 -31.76
N ALA A 70 -0.31 0.81 -31.44
CA ALA A 70 0.67 1.25 -32.43
C ALA A 70 1.51 0.08 -33.00
N ILE A 71 1.57 -1.06 -32.31
CA ILE A 71 2.22 -2.28 -32.80
C ILE A 71 1.28 -2.92 -33.82
N SER A 72 1.70 -3.01 -35.09
CA SER A 72 0.87 -3.56 -36.19
C SER A 72 0.68 -5.08 -36.16
N LYS A 73 0.78 -5.71 -34.98
CA LYS A 73 0.60 -7.15 -34.76
C LYS A 73 -0.54 -7.38 -33.78
N PRO A 74 -1.42 -8.38 -34.04
CA PRO A 74 -2.43 -8.78 -33.07
C PRO A 74 -1.78 -9.13 -31.73
N TYR A 75 -2.37 -8.65 -30.64
CA TYR A 75 -1.97 -8.96 -29.26
C TYR A 75 -3.17 -9.45 -28.47
N LYS A 76 -2.90 -10.25 -27.43
CA LYS A 76 -3.95 -10.86 -26.60
C LYS A 76 -4.33 -10.00 -25.39
N GLY A 77 -3.42 -9.12 -24.95
CA GLY A 77 -3.57 -8.24 -23.78
C GLY A 77 -2.23 -8.03 -23.08
N ALA A 78 -2.22 -7.29 -21.99
CA ALA A 78 -1.05 -7.01 -21.17
C ALA A 78 -0.75 -8.15 -20.19
N THR A 79 0.54 -8.42 -19.97
CA THR A 79 1.02 -9.27 -18.88
C THR A 79 1.57 -8.36 -17.78
N PHE A 80 1.04 -8.48 -16.57
CA PHE A 80 1.50 -7.71 -15.41
C PHE A 80 2.42 -8.57 -14.56
N ILE A 81 3.57 -8.00 -14.16
CA ILE A 81 4.42 -8.57 -13.11
C ILE A 81 4.22 -7.71 -11.86
N LEU A 82 3.64 -8.30 -10.82
CA LEU A 82 3.42 -7.63 -9.53
C LEU A 82 4.41 -8.20 -8.51
N ASP A 83 5.49 -7.44 -8.25
CA ASP A 83 6.51 -7.84 -7.29
C ASP A 83 6.12 -7.42 -5.87
N TYR A 84 5.78 -8.41 -5.05
CA TYR A 84 5.27 -8.29 -3.69
C TYR A 84 6.15 -9.04 -2.67
N ARG A 85 7.42 -9.28 -2.99
CA ARG A 85 8.37 -9.94 -2.07
C ARG A 85 8.59 -9.17 -0.76
N ASN A 86 8.45 -7.85 -0.82
CA ASN A 86 8.77 -6.91 0.25
C ASN A 86 7.50 -6.21 0.80
N LEU A 87 6.36 -6.90 0.79
CA LEU A 87 5.13 -6.36 1.39
C LEU A 87 5.05 -6.64 2.88
N GLY A 88 4.75 -5.58 3.64
CA GLY A 88 4.40 -5.62 5.05
C GLY A 88 2.89 -5.67 5.28
N MET A 89 2.51 -5.95 6.53
CA MET A 89 1.11 -6.13 6.95
C MET A 89 0.27 -4.85 6.86
N ASP A 90 0.84 -3.66 6.77
CA ASP A 90 0.10 -2.41 6.57
C ASP A 90 -0.51 -2.25 5.16
N MET A 91 -0.18 -3.12 4.22
CA MET A 91 -0.99 -3.32 3.01
C MET A 91 -2.44 -3.72 3.33
N LEU A 92 -2.66 -4.31 4.51
CA LEU A 92 -3.99 -4.65 5.03
C LEU A 92 -4.62 -3.49 5.79
N SER A 93 -3.96 -2.32 5.87
CA SER A 93 -4.59 -1.13 6.41
C SER A 93 -5.80 -0.76 5.55
N LYS A 94 -6.83 -0.23 6.21
CA LYS A 94 -8.10 0.09 5.56
C LYS A 94 -7.96 0.98 4.30
N PRO A 95 -7.15 2.06 4.28
CA PRO A 95 -6.99 2.87 3.06
C PRO A 95 -6.43 2.09 1.87
N ASN A 96 -5.49 1.16 2.11
CA ASN A 96 -4.94 0.30 1.07
C ASN A 96 -6.00 -0.70 0.58
N LEU A 97 -6.75 -1.33 1.48
CA LEU A 97 -7.82 -2.26 1.11
C LEU A 97 -8.95 -1.57 0.33
N ASP A 98 -9.35 -0.36 0.73
CA ASP A 98 -10.38 0.43 0.05
C ASP A 98 -9.91 0.79 -1.38
N LEU A 99 -8.64 1.17 -1.57
CA LEU A 99 -8.05 1.39 -2.90
C LEU A 99 -8.08 0.12 -3.76
N GLN A 100 -7.64 -1.02 -3.22
CA GLN A 100 -7.66 -2.29 -3.94
C GLN A 100 -9.07 -2.71 -4.34
N TYR A 101 -10.06 -2.46 -3.48
CA TYR A 101 -11.47 -2.71 -3.78
C TYR A 101 -11.97 -1.85 -4.94
N GLN A 102 -11.72 -0.53 -4.92
CA GLN A 102 -12.17 0.38 -5.98
C GLN A 102 -11.51 0.09 -7.33
N LEU A 103 -10.27 -0.40 -7.34
CA LEU A 103 -9.57 -0.77 -8.57
C LEU A 103 -10.02 -2.14 -9.12
N ASN A 104 -10.09 -3.16 -8.26
CA ASN A 104 -10.07 -4.56 -8.70
C ASN A 104 -11.34 -5.37 -8.39
N SER A 105 -12.32 -4.83 -7.67
CA SER A 105 -13.58 -5.53 -7.42
C SER A 105 -14.42 -5.67 -8.69
N ASN A 106 -15.51 -6.46 -8.62
CA ASN A 106 -16.47 -6.57 -9.73
C ASN A 106 -17.06 -5.21 -10.16
N ASP A 107 -17.27 -4.30 -9.20
CA ASP A 107 -17.74 -2.94 -9.47
C ASP A 107 -16.59 -1.94 -9.64
N GLY A 108 -15.35 -2.43 -9.65
CA GLY A 108 -14.14 -1.64 -9.75
C GLY A 108 -13.83 -1.16 -11.17
N ILE A 109 -12.85 -0.28 -11.26
CA ILE A 109 -12.50 0.41 -12.52
C ILE A 109 -12.01 -0.56 -13.58
N PHE A 110 -11.14 -1.50 -13.22
CA PHE A 110 -10.59 -2.42 -14.21
C PHE A 110 -11.65 -3.37 -14.78
N ALA A 111 -12.56 -3.88 -13.94
CA ALA A 111 -13.63 -4.76 -14.39
C ALA A 111 -14.62 -4.05 -15.32
N ASN A 112 -14.94 -2.78 -15.05
CA ASN A 112 -15.96 -2.04 -15.78
C ASN A 112 -15.45 -1.35 -17.06
N TYR A 113 -14.20 -0.88 -17.07
CA TYR A 113 -13.66 -0.10 -18.19
C TYR A 113 -12.60 -0.82 -19.01
N TYR A 114 -11.93 -1.83 -18.44
CA TYR A 114 -10.81 -2.54 -19.07
C TYR A 114 -10.91 -4.08 -18.95
N PRO A 115 -12.09 -4.71 -19.17
CA PRO A 115 -12.33 -6.12 -18.85
C PRO A 115 -11.39 -7.10 -19.58
N GLU A 116 -10.96 -6.75 -20.80
CA GLU A 116 -10.12 -7.60 -21.64
C GLU A 116 -8.66 -7.13 -21.75
N PHE A 117 -8.27 -6.08 -21.01
CA PHE A 117 -6.90 -5.56 -21.08
C PHE A 117 -5.87 -6.54 -20.52
N VAL A 118 -6.25 -7.27 -19.45
CA VAL A 118 -5.37 -8.22 -18.77
C VAL A 118 -5.34 -9.55 -19.52
N ASN A 119 -4.15 -10.00 -19.94
CA ASN A 119 -3.94 -11.38 -20.42
C ASN A 119 -3.45 -12.30 -19.29
N LYS A 120 -2.49 -11.85 -18.48
CA LYS A 120 -1.93 -12.62 -17.35
C LYS A 120 -1.43 -11.67 -16.26
N ILE A 121 -1.57 -12.08 -15.00
CA ILE A 121 -1.01 -11.37 -13.84
C ILE A 121 -0.08 -12.36 -13.14
N ILE A 122 1.20 -12.06 -13.07
CA ILE A 122 2.21 -12.87 -12.39
C ILE A 122 2.55 -12.17 -11.09
N LEU A 123 2.17 -12.78 -9.98
CA LEU A 123 2.35 -12.22 -8.65
C LEU A 123 3.54 -12.89 -7.98
N ILE A 124 4.58 -12.12 -7.67
CA ILE A 124 5.80 -12.62 -7.03
C ILE A 124 5.73 -12.35 -5.54
N SER A 125 5.63 -13.40 -4.72
CA SER A 125 5.76 -13.25 -3.27
C SER A 125 6.07 -14.56 -2.58
N ASN A 126 6.80 -14.46 -1.48
CA ASN A 126 7.03 -15.52 -0.50
C ASN A 126 6.47 -15.13 0.89
N SER A 127 5.74 -14.01 0.99
CA SER A 127 5.29 -13.42 2.25
C SER A 127 3.93 -13.99 2.69
N THR A 128 3.80 -14.33 3.97
CA THR A 128 2.52 -14.74 4.59
C THR A 128 1.43 -13.68 4.41
N VAL A 129 1.82 -12.40 4.41
CA VAL A 129 0.92 -11.26 4.16
C VAL A 129 0.20 -11.41 2.82
N MET A 130 0.89 -11.89 1.79
CA MET A 130 0.27 -12.09 0.48
C MET A 130 -0.77 -13.19 0.46
N ASN A 131 -0.64 -14.23 1.30
CA ASN A 131 -1.68 -15.25 1.41
C ASN A 131 -2.99 -14.64 1.95
N ILE A 132 -2.88 -13.74 2.93
CA ILE A 132 -4.03 -13.01 3.48
C ILE A 132 -4.62 -12.08 2.41
N LEU A 133 -3.79 -11.23 1.79
CA LEU A 133 -4.22 -10.31 0.74
C LEU A 133 -4.90 -11.04 -0.42
N PHE A 134 -4.34 -12.17 -0.86
CA PHE A 134 -4.91 -12.93 -1.97
C PHE A 134 -6.24 -13.60 -1.60
N LYS A 135 -6.41 -14.04 -0.34
CA LYS A 135 -7.69 -14.53 0.17
C LYS A 135 -8.76 -13.44 0.16
N LEU A 136 -8.42 -12.22 0.60
CA LEU A 136 -9.31 -11.05 0.53
C LEU A 136 -9.62 -10.68 -0.93
N TYR A 137 -8.61 -10.66 -1.79
CA TYR A 137 -8.74 -10.37 -3.21
C TYR A 137 -9.67 -11.36 -3.92
N LYS A 138 -9.50 -12.67 -3.65
CA LYS A 138 -10.38 -13.73 -4.17
C LYS A 138 -11.86 -13.50 -3.85
N ALA A 139 -12.17 -12.85 -2.73
CA ALA A 139 -13.55 -12.58 -2.34
C ALA A 139 -14.21 -11.47 -3.17
N ILE A 140 -13.42 -10.54 -3.71
CA ILE A 140 -13.93 -9.33 -4.38
C ILE A 140 -13.69 -9.32 -5.89
N ALA A 141 -12.67 -10.04 -6.37
CA ALA A 141 -12.21 -9.95 -7.75
C ALA A 141 -13.09 -10.75 -8.73
N PRO A 142 -13.22 -10.30 -9.99
CA PRO A 142 -13.92 -11.05 -11.02
C PRO A 142 -13.30 -12.43 -11.28
N LYS A 143 -14.15 -13.45 -11.46
CA LYS A 143 -13.71 -14.83 -11.76
C LYS A 143 -12.80 -14.92 -12.99
N HIS A 144 -13.08 -14.13 -14.02
CA HIS A 144 -12.26 -14.09 -15.23
C HIS A 144 -10.84 -13.57 -14.94
N THR A 145 -10.70 -12.53 -14.11
CA THR A 145 -9.38 -12.02 -13.67
C THR A 145 -8.65 -13.02 -12.80
N LEU A 146 -9.35 -13.66 -11.85
CA LEU A 146 -8.76 -14.69 -10.99
C LEU A 146 -8.14 -15.84 -11.79
N SER A 147 -8.78 -16.24 -12.90
CA SER A 147 -8.24 -17.29 -13.78
C SER A 147 -6.94 -16.92 -14.52
N LYS A 148 -6.59 -15.63 -14.54
CA LYS A 148 -5.39 -15.08 -15.20
C LYS A 148 -4.22 -14.87 -14.23
N ILE A 149 -4.40 -15.14 -12.93
CA ILE A 149 -3.38 -14.92 -11.90
C ILE A 149 -2.52 -16.17 -11.72
N GLU A 150 -1.20 -15.98 -11.72
CA GLU A 150 -0.18 -16.98 -11.42
C GLU A 150 0.65 -16.52 -10.22
N LEU A 151 0.71 -17.33 -9.17
CA LEU A 151 1.55 -17.05 -8.00
C LEU A 151 2.94 -17.65 -8.21
N VAL A 152 3.98 -16.85 -7.96
CA VAL A 152 5.38 -17.23 -8.12
C VAL A 152 6.13 -16.91 -6.82
N LYS A 153 6.88 -17.89 -6.28
CA LYS A 153 7.63 -17.72 -5.03
C LYS A 153 9.06 -17.18 -5.23
N ASP A 154 9.69 -17.51 -6.35
CA ASP A 154 11.06 -17.11 -6.70
C ASP A 154 11.06 -16.39 -8.04
N ILE A 155 11.76 -15.25 -8.17
CA ILE A 155 11.88 -14.52 -9.43
C ILE A 155 12.39 -15.38 -10.59
N LYS A 156 13.20 -16.41 -10.32
CA LYS A 156 13.75 -17.33 -11.35
C LYS A 156 12.69 -18.05 -12.15
N ASP A 157 11.50 -18.18 -11.59
CA ASP A 157 10.36 -18.85 -12.21
C ASP A 157 9.63 -17.99 -13.25
N LEU A 158 9.95 -16.69 -13.36
CA LEU A 158 9.36 -15.78 -14.35
C LEU A 158 9.65 -16.23 -15.79
N LYS A 159 10.80 -16.89 -16.02
CA LYS A 159 11.19 -17.47 -17.31
C LYS A 159 10.22 -18.52 -17.86
N ARG A 160 9.30 -19.03 -17.02
CA ARG A 160 8.21 -19.92 -17.46
C ARG A 160 7.14 -19.19 -18.26
N PHE A 161 7.09 -17.86 -18.15
CA PHE A 161 6.04 -17.02 -18.72
C PHE A 161 6.56 -15.98 -19.71
N ILE A 162 7.84 -15.61 -19.61
CA ILE A 162 8.45 -14.53 -20.37
C ILE A 162 9.80 -15.02 -20.90
N ASP A 163 10.04 -14.81 -22.19
CA ASP A 163 11.29 -15.16 -22.84
C ASP A 163 12.46 -14.38 -22.22
N GLU A 164 13.64 -15.02 -22.14
CA GLU A 164 14.81 -14.49 -21.42
C GLU A 164 15.28 -13.13 -21.96
N ASP A 165 15.19 -12.92 -23.27
CA ASP A 165 15.56 -11.67 -23.96
C ASP A 165 14.53 -10.55 -23.81
N GLN A 166 13.33 -10.87 -23.32
CA GLN A 166 12.25 -9.91 -23.03
C GLN A 166 12.12 -9.63 -21.53
N LEU A 167 12.70 -10.47 -20.67
CA LEU A 167 12.73 -10.30 -19.23
C LEU A 167 13.90 -9.40 -18.81
N ILE A 168 13.65 -8.41 -17.96
CA ILE A 168 14.72 -7.50 -17.52
C ILE A 168 15.75 -8.21 -16.64
N GLY A 169 16.99 -7.73 -16.67
CA GLY A 169 18.12 -8.27 -15.91
C GLY A 169 17.84 -8.40 -14.41
N TYR A 170 17.14 -7.43 -13.81
CA TYR A 170 16.75 -7.43 -12.39
C TYR A 170 15.86 -8.62 -12.01
N TYR A 171 15.05 -9.12 -12.95
CA TYR A 171 14.21 -10.30 -12.77
C TYR A 171 14.85 -11.59 -13.33
N GLY A 172 16.11 -11.54 -13.73
CA GLY A 172 16.89 -12.70 -14.17
C GLY A 172 16.83 -13.01 -15.67
N GLY A 173 16.41 -12.05 -16.51
CA GLY A 173 16.57 -12.14 -17.96
C GLY A 173 17.81 -11.41 -18.48
N THR A 174 17.84 -11.11 -19.78
CA THR A 174 18.97 -10.43 -20.44
C THR A 174 18.64 -9.04 -20.97
N LEU A 175 17.40 -8.57 -20.81
CA LEU A 175 17.02 -7.21 -21.22
C LEU A 175 17.57 -6.19 -20.22
N VAL A 176 18.49 -5.34 -20.67
CA VAL A 176 19.14 -4.30 -19.87
C VAL A 176 19.20 -2.99 -20.65
N ASP A 177 19.47 -1.88 -19.98
CA ASP A 177 19.65 -0.60 -20.66
C ASP A 177 20.94 -0.59 -21.50
N GLN A 178 21.07 0.41 -22.37
CA GLN A 178 22.26 0.54 -23.24
C GLN A 178 23.57 0.68 -22.45
N ASP A 179 23.50 1.23 -21.24
CA ASP A 179 24.61 1.35 -20.29
C ASP A 179 24.82 0.10 -19.41
N GLY A 180 23.98 -0.93 -19.60
CA GLY A 180 24.04 -2.18 -18.86
C GLY A 180 23.26 -2.21 -17.54
N ASP A 181 22.44 -1.20 -17.23
CA ASP A 181 21.61 -1.22 -16.02
C ASP A 181 20.60 -2.40 -16.05
N PRO A 182 20.73 -3.39 -15.14
CA PRO A 182 19.83 -4.54 -15.11
C PRO A 182 18.40 -4.16 -14.69
N LYS A 183 18.19 -3.02 -14.05
CA LYS A 183 16.86 -2.54 -13.67
C LYS A 183 16.09 -1.94 -14.84
N PHE A 184 16.75 -1.62 -15.96
CA PHE A 184 16.10 -1.00 -17.10
C PHE A 184 15.44 0.35 -16.71
N SER A 185 16.15 1.15 -15.92
CA SER A 185 15.64 2.38 -15.32
C SER A 185 15.29 3.46 -16.35
N SER A 186 15.77 3.35 -17.59
CA SER A 186 15.38 4.26 -18.68
C SER A 186 13.88 4.17 -19.04
N LYS A 187 13.23 3.04 -18.75
CA LYS A 187 11.81 2.80 -19.04
C LYS A 187 10.97 2.44 -17.83
N ILE A 188 11.59 1.92 -16.77
CA ILE A 188 10.89 1.50 -15.56
C ILE A 188 11.24 2.47 -14.44
N THR A 189 10.22 3.17 -13.96
CA THR A 189 10.34 3.92 -12.72
C THR A 189 10.20 2.96 -11.55
N TYR A 190 11.31 2.76 -10.85
CA TYR A 190 11.28 2.17 -9.53
C TYR A 190 10.82 3.28 -8.58
N PRO A 191 9.79 3.04 -7.75
CA PRO A 191 9.43 3.96 -6.67
C PRO A 191 10.62 4.46 -5.81
N SER A 192 10.38 5.33 -4.84
CA SER A 192 11.33 5.52 -3.73
C SER A 192 10.60 6.06 -2.52
N LYS A 193 11.32 6.18 -1.40
CA LYS A 193 10.75 6.79 -0.20
C LYS A 193 10.33 8.21 -0.55
N ILE A 194 9.02 8.45 -0.51
CA ILE A 194 8.46 9.77 -0.80
C ILE A 194 8.95 10.75 0.27
N PRO A 195 9.62 11.85 -0.10
CA PRO A 195 10.04 12.87 0.86
C PRO A 195 8.84 13.43 1.63
N LYS A 196 8.98 13.61 2.95
CA LYS A 196 7.90 14.11 3.82
C LYS A 196 7.34 15.46 3.39
N SER A 197 8.11 16.25 2.64
CA SER A 197 7.69 17.53 2.06
C SER A 197 6.53 17.41 1.06
N TYR A 198 6.30 16.22 0.49
CA TYR A 198 5.18 15.98 -0.44
C TYR A 198 3.89 15.57 0.26
N TYR A 199 3.96 15.22 1.55
CA TYR A 199 2.78 14.75 2.27
C TYR A 199 1.78 15.89 2.37
N MET A 200 0.58 15.65 1.85
CA MET A 200 -0.53 16.57 2.05
C MET A 200 -1.11 16.32 3.43
N ALA A 201 -1.40 17.39 4.17
CA ALA A 201 -2.12 17.24 5.43
C ALA A 201 -3.45 16.52 5.14
N PRO A 202 -3.68 15.33 5.73
CA PRO A 202 -4.90 14.58 5.50
C PRO A 202 -6.10 15.43 5.94
N SER A 203 -7.17 15.44 5.13
CA SER A 203 -8.44 16.03 5.55
C SER A 203 -9.00 15.21 6.70
N PHE A 204 -8.81 15.66 7.93
CA PHE A 204 -9.38 14.99 9.10
C PHE A 204 -10.90 14.83 8.98
N ALA A 205 -11.57 15.73 8.26
CA ALA A 205 -13.02 15.68 8.01
C ALA A 205 -13.44 14.39 7.27
N ASP A 206 -12.62 13.89 6.34
CA ASP A 206 -12.94 12.68 5.56
C ASP A 206 -12.95 11.43 6.47
N TYR A 207 -12.06 11.40 7.46
CA TYR A 207 -11.96 10.33 8.45
C TYR A 207 -12.98 10.48 9.58
N GLU A 208 -13.34 11.71 9.94
CA GLU A 208 -14.35 12.00 10.96
C GLU A 208 -15.74 11.49 10.54
N LEU A 209 -16.04 11.53 9.24
CA LEU A 209 -17.29 11.03 8.65
C LEU A 209 -17.33 9.51 8.46
N ASN A 210 -16.19 8.83 8.44
CA ASN A 210 -16.11 7.40 8.16
C ASN A 210 -16.45 6.56 9.40
N SER A 211 -17.54 5.80 9.39
CA SER A 211 -18.05 5.02 10.53
C SER A 211 -17.08 4.00 11.13
N ASP A 212 -16.11 3.53 10.34
CA ASP A 212 -15.26 2.40 10.70
C ASP A 212 -14.12 2.79 11.65
N TYR A 213 -13.86 4.09 11.80
CA TYR A 213 -12.91 4.61 12.77
C TYR A 213 -13.58 4.96 14.10
N THR A 214 -12.90 4.67 15.20
CA THR A 214 -13.25 5.20 16.53
C THR A 214 -12.72 6.63 16.64
N LYS A 215 -13.54 7.56 17.14
CA LYS A 215 -13.15 8.98 17.33
C LYS A 215 -13.21 9.37 18.79
N VAL A 216 -12.12 9.93 19.29
CA VAL A 216 -11.97 10.31 20.69
C VAL A 216 -11.32 11.68 20.83
N ASP A 217 -11.59 12.33 21.96
CA ASP A 217 -10.79 13.47 22.42
C ASP A 217 -9.84 12.93 23.49
N ILE A 218 -8.53 13.03 23.25
CA ILE A 218 -7.52 12.70 24.26
C ILE A 218 -7.10 14.00 24.94
N GLU A 219 -7.44 14.13 26.22
CA GLU A 219 -7.07 15.29 27.03
C GLU A 219 -5.55 15.44 27.17
N ARG A 220 -5.08 16.63 27.56
CA ARG A 220 -3.65 16.92 27.70
C ARG A 220 -2.97 15.96 28.69
N GLY A 221 -1.83 15.40 28.30
CA GLY A 221 -1.07 14.44 29.11
C GLY A 221 -1.77 13.10 29.39
N GLN A 222 -2.96 12.88 28.81
CA GLN A 222 -3.69 11.62 28.94
C GLN A 222 -3.34 10.68 27.79
N GLU A 223 -3.69 9.41 27.97
CA GLU A 223 -3.55 8.36 26.98
C GLU A 223 -4.83 7.53 26.89
N ILE A 224 -5.00 6.87 25.76
CA ILE A 224 -5.95 5.77 25.60
C ILE A 224 -5.18 4.48 25.38
N THR A 225 -5.74 3.39 25.86
CA THR A 225 -5.17 2.05 25.75
C THR A 225 -6.18 1.13 25.07
N ILE A 226 -5.74 0.44 24.02
CA ILE A 226 -6.52 -0.58 23.33
C ILE A 226 -5.90 -1.93 23.70
N GLU A 227 -6.61 -2.69 24.53
CA GLU A 227 -6.19 -4.03 24.95
C GLU A 227 -6.67 -5.08 23.95
N ILE A 228 -5.77 -5.98 23.59
CA ILE A 228 -5.97 -7.03 22.60
C ILE A 228 -5.53 -8.35 23.23
N GLU A 229 -6.50 -9.22 23.47
CA GLU A 229 -6.24 -10.56 23.98
C GLU A 229 -5.82 -11.49 22.84
N VAL A 230 -4.58 -11.99 22.91
CA VAL A 230 -3.99 -12.89 21.92
C VAL A 230 -3.91 -14.29 22.53
N ASN A 231 -4.79 -15.17 22.07
CA ASN A 231 -4.92 -16.54 22.57
C ASN A 231 -4.09 -17.57 21.80
N THR A 232 -3.57 -17.22 20.63
CA THR A 232 -2.66 -18.08 19.85
C THR A 232 -1.56 -17.25 19.22
N ILE A 233 -0.39 -17.85 18.99
CA ILE A 233 0.71 -17.18 18.27
C ILE A 233 0.34 -17.05 16.78
N GLY A 234 0.85 -16.01 16.10
CA GLY A 234 0.64 -15.80 14.67
C GLY A 234 -0.49 -14.83 14.32
N PHE A 235 -1.04 -14.11 15.30
CA PHE A 235 -1.82 -12.91 15.01
C PHE A 235 -0.90 -11.72 14.73
N SER A 236 -1.37 -10.76 13.95
CA SER A 236 -0.76 -9.44 13.84
C SER A 236 -1.76 -8.37 14.25
N ILE A 237 -1.31 -7.45 15.10
CA ILE A 237 -2.01 -6.20 15.38
C ILE A 237 -1.71 -5.27 14.22
N ILE A 238 -2.74 -4.59 13.71
CA ILE A 238 -2.60 -3.54 12.72
C ILE A 238 -3.28 -2.31 13.27
N TRP A 239 -2.61 -1.16 13.19
CA TRP A 239 -3.18 0.09 13.64
C TRP A 239 -3.14 1.13 12.54
N PHE A 240 -4.10 2.05 12.65
CA PHE A 240 -4.17 3.29 11.92
C PHE A 240 -4.61 4.38 12.89
N VAL A 241 -3.87 5.49 12.94
CA VAL A 241 -4.12 6.62 13.85
C VAL A 241 -3.91 7.92 13.10
N LEU A 242 -4.89 8.81 13.21
CA LEU A 242 -4.87 10.15 12.65
C LEU A 242 -5.27 11.14 13.75
N SER A 243 -4.53 12.23 13.90
CA SER A 243 -4.95 13.36 14.74
C SER A 243 -5.41 14.52 13.88
N LYS A 244 -6.37 15.30 14.38
CA LYS A 244 -6.78 16.55 13.72
C LYS A 244 -5.65 17.58 13.74
N GLU A 245 -4.88 17.60 14.83
CA GLU A 245 -3.80 18.53 15.05
C GLU A 245 -2.78 17.98 16.06
N GLY A 246 -1.52 18.37 15.87
CA GLY A 246 -0.40 18.07 16.77
C GLY A 246 0.02 16.60 16.79
N GLU A 247 1.17 16.36 17.41
CA GLU A 247 1.85 15.07 17.47
C GLU A 247 1.22 14.13 18.50
N LEU A 248 1.29 12.82 18.30
CA LEU A 248 0.94 11.86 19.36
C LEU A 248 2.18 11.05 19.70
N GLU A 249 2.18 10.38 20.84
CA GLU A 249 3.10 9.29 21.08
C GLU A 249 2.34 7.97 20.98
N ILE A 250 2.90 7.01 20.25
CA ILE A 250 2.31 5.68 20.09
C ILE A 250 3.35 4.63 20.45
N GLY A 251 2.90 3.58 21.15
CA GLY A 251 3.72 2.43 21.51
C GLY A 251 2.86 1.21 21.77
N ILE A 252 3.51 0.06 21.95
CA ILE A 252 2.85 -1.22 22.21
C ILE A 252 3.53 -1.89 23.38
N ASN A 253 2.74 -2.31 24.35
CA ASN A 253 3.20 -3.13 25.47
C ASN A 253 2.57 -4.52 25.40
N PHE A 254 3.18 -5.49 26.09
CA PHE A 254 2.69 -6.85 26.24
C PHE A 254 2.65 -7.20 27.73
N LYS A 255 1.62 -7.92 28.14
CA LYS A 255 1.47 -8.47 29.48
C LYS A 255 1.13 -9.95 29.39
N GLY A 256 2.05 -10.79 29.86
CA GLY A 256 1.87 -12.23 29.95
C GLY A 256 1.17 -12.68 31.23
N GLU A 257 1.08 -13.99 31.45
CA GLU A 257 0.45 -14.58 32.64
C GLU A 257 1.12 -14.18 33.96
N SER A 258 2.44 -13.91 33.95
CA SER A 258 3.17 -13.42 35.13
C SER A 258 2.69 -12.04 35.61
N GLY A 259 1.97 -11.32 34.75
CA GLY A 259 1.51 -9.96 35.01
C GLY A 259 2.58 -8.89 34.79
N GLU A 260 3.81 -9.26 34.48
CA GLU A 260 4.88 -8.32 34.10
C GLU A 260 4.59 -7.69 32.74
N VAL A 261 4.86 -6.38 32.63
CA VAL A 261 4.65 -5.60 31.41
C VAL A 261 5.98 -5.42 30.69
N GLU A 262 6.00 -5.84 29.44
CA GLU A 262 7.11 -5.76 28.49
C GLU A 262 6.80 -4.71 27.42
N THR A 263 7.79 -3.89 27.06
CA THR A 263 7.66 -2.99 25.90
C THR A 263 7.95 -3.75 24.61
N VAL A 264 6.97 -3.79 23.72
CA VAL A 264 7.03 -4.45 22.41
C VAL A 264 7.43 -3.47 21.32
N GLU A 265 6.84 -2.28 21.36
CA GLU A 265 7.23 -1.11 20.56
C GLU A 265 7.37 0.08 21.52
N PRO A 266 8.53 0.75 21.58
CA PRO A 266 8.72 1.90 22.45
C PRO A 266 7.77 3.04 22.05
N MET A 267 7.39 3.87 23.03
CA MET A 267 6.65 5.09 22.76
C MET A 267 7.47 6.00 21.84
N ALA A 268 6.93 6.31 20.67
CA ALA A 268 7.56 7.16 19.67
C ALA A 268 6.64 8.30 19.28
N GLU A 269 7.20 9.50 19.15
CA GLU A 269 6.46 10.66 18.64
C GLU A 269 6.15 10.50 17.15
N VAL A 270 4.88 10.69 16.80
CA VAL A 270 4.36 10.58 15.44
C VAL A 270 3.61 11.85 15.05
N HIS A 271 3.89 12.37 13.85
CA HIS A 271 3.21 13.55 13.31
C HIS A 271 1.92 13.16 12.58
N CYS A 272 1.02 12.48 13.30
CA CYS A 272 -0.18 11.87 12.73
C CYS A 272 -1.24 12.87 12.23
N HIS A 273 -1.03 14.18 12.40
CA HIS A 273 -1.84 15.26 11.83
C HIS A 273 -1.37 15.68 10.43
N LEU A 274 -0.11 15.41 10.09
CA LEU A 274 0.44 15.67 8.76
C LEU A 274 0.34 14.43 7.88
N CYS A 275 0.33 13.25 8.49
CA CYS A 275 0.44 11.97 7.82
C CYS A 275 -0.12 10.91 8.75
N PRO A 276 -1.20 10.18 8.40
CA PRO A 276 -1.72 9.15 9.29
C PRO A 276 -0.63 8.14 9.67
N GLU A 277 -0.55 7.84 10.96
CA GLU A 277 0.34 6.80 11.47
C GLU A 277 -0.34 5.46 11.27
N SER A 278 0.37 4.51 10.67
CA SER A 278 -0.13 3.15 10.52
C SER A 278 1.00 2.19 10.68
N GLY A 279 0.71 1.00 11.20
CA GLY A 279 1.73 -0.01 11.38
C GLY A 279 1.13 -1.36 11.70
N SER A 280 2.03 -2.31 11.90
CA SER A 280 1.66 -3.67 12.19
C SER A 280 2.68 -4.32 13.11
N LYS A 281 2.24 -5.19 14.00
CA LYS A 281 3.12 -5.97 14.86
C LYS A 281 2.65 -7.41 14.95
N ILE A 282 3.53 -8.34 14.60
CA ILE A 282 3.31 -9.77 14.79
C ILE A 282 3.37 -10.09 16.29
N CYS A 283 2.31 -10.71 16.80
CA CYS A 283 2.20 -11.19 18.17
C CYS A 283 2.89 -12.55 18.31
N SER A 284 4.10 -12.54 18.87
CA SER A 284 4.94 -13.73 19.06
C SER A 284 4.68 -14.48 20.37
N LYS A 285 3.92 -13.88 21.28
CA LYS A 285 3.57 -14.42 22.61
C LYS A 285 2.04 -14.38 22.83
N VAL A 286 1.54 -15.33 23.61
CA VAL A 286 0.14 -15.37 24.09
C VAL A 286 0.01 -14.49 25.33
N GLY A 287 -1.03 -13.67 25.39
CA GLY A 287 -1.28 -12.70 26.47
C GLY A 287 -1.99 -11.46 25.97
N ILE A 288 -1.90 -10.37 26.72
CA ILE A 288 -2.57 -9.10 26.39
C ILE A 288 -1.56 -8.15 25.78
N TYR A 289 -1.82 -7.68 24.56
CA TYR A 289 -1.09 -6.58 23.95
C TYR A 289 -1.89 -5.30 24.13
N THR A 290 -1.21 -4.21 24.46
CA THR A 290 -1.84 -2.91 24.67
C THR A 290 -1.23 -1.90 23.71
N VAL A 291 -2.02 -1.44 22.75
CA VAL A 291 -1.66 -0.27 21.92
C VAL A 291 -1.97 0.98 22.73
N VAL A 292 -0.95 1.82 22.94
CA VAL A 292 -1.06 3.05 23.71
C VAL A 292 -0.98 4.23 22.77
N ILE A 293 -1.96 5.14 22.85
CA ILE A 293 -1.97 6.41 22.10
C ILE A 293 -2.05 7.54 23.11
N LYS A 294 -0.97 8.31 23.22
CA LYS A 294 -0.81 9.36 24.23
C LYS A 294 -0.77 10.74 23.61
N ASN A 295 -1.50 11.67 24.22
CA ASN A 295 -1.37 13.08 23.95
C ASN A 295 -0.32 13.70 24.86
N ASN A 296 0.94 13.77 24.40
CA ASN A 296 2.02 14.39 25.16
C ASN A 296 2.01 15.94 25.12
N ALA A 297 0.95 16.57 24.60
CA ALA A 297 0.87 18.03 24.56
C ALA A 297 0.65 18.63 25.95
N LEU A 298 1.30 19.78 26.19
CA LEU A 298 1.22 20.49 27.47
C LEU A 298 -0.09 21.23 27.69
N LEU A 299 -0.75 21.71 26.62
CA LEU A 299 -1.84 22.69 26.73
C LEU A 299 -3.14 22.31 26.02
N LYS A 300 -3.08 21.47 24.98
CA LYS A 300 -4.21 21.20 24.09
C LYS A 300 -4.67 19.75 24.20
N LYS A 301 -5.99 19.55 24.25
CA LYS A 301 -6.60 18.26 23.92
C LYS A 301 -6.44 17.96 22.43
N LYS A 302 -6.50 16.69 22.03
CA LYS A 302 -6.37 16.26 20.63
C LYS A 302 -7.57 15.42 20.21
N ARG A 303 -8.17 15.79 19.08
CA ARG A 303 -9.19 14.97 18.40
C ARG A 303 -8.46 13.92 17.57
N VAL A 304 -8.76 12.65 17.81
CA VAL A 304 -8.08 11.51 17.19
C VAL A 304 -9.11 10.58 16.57
N ALA A 305 -8.84 10.12 15.35
CA ALA A 305 -9.55 9.04 14.69
C ALA A 305 -8.60 7.85 14.56
N TYR A 306 -9.00 6.67 15.01
CA TYR A 306 -8.16 5.48 14.95
C TYR A 306 -8.95 4.22 14.66
N ASN A 307 -8.25 3.21 14.17
CA ASN A 307 -8.71 1.83 14.06
C ASN A 307 -7.53 0.92 14.46
N VAL A 308 -7.84 -0.12 15.22
CA VAL A 308 -6.88 -1.16 15.61
C VAL A 308 -7.57 -2.49 15.39
N ASP A 309 -7.01 -3.30 14.49
CA ASP A 309 -7.54 -4.58 14.09
C ASP A 309 -6.53 -5.70 14.37
N VAL A 310 -7.04 -6.93 14.44
CA VAL A 310 -6.24 -8.13 14.66
C VAL A 310 -6.48 -9.10 13.52
N LEU A 311 -5.40 -9.46 12.83
CA LEU A 311 -5.45 -10.42 11.72
C LEU A 311 -4.78 -11.72 12.12
N LYS A 312 -5.47 -12.83 11.89
CA LYS A 312 -4.89 -14.16 12.04
C LYS A 312 -4.09 -14.49 10.80
N GLU A 313 -2.81 -14.84 10.95
CA GLU A 313 -2.13 -15.62 9.93
C GLU A 313 -2.72 -17.03 10.01
N ASP A 314 -3.70 -17.33 9.15
CA ASP A 314 -4.14 -18.70 8.97
C ASP A 314 -2.94 -19.49 8.42
N GLY A 315 -2.28 -20.24 9.30
CA GLY A 315 -1.27 -21.24 8.94
C GLY A 315 -1.93 -22.37 8.15
N HIS A 316 -2.25 -22.08 6.90
CA HIS A 316 -2.66 -23.08 5.93
C HIS A 316 -1.79 -22.89 4.69
N ASP A 317 -1.11 -23.97 4.32
CA ASP A 317 -0.70 -24.18 2.93
C ASP A 317 -1.96 -24.08 2.06
N VAL A 318 -2.20 -22.91 1.47
CA VAL A 318 -3.22 -22.73 0.45
C VAL A 318 -2.55 -22.14 -0.78
N ILE A 319 -2.17 -23.09 -1.65
CA ILE A 319 -2.25 -23.09 -3.11
C ILE A 319 -2.53 -21.72 -3.77
#